data_AF-A0A9P7A167-F1
#
_entry.id   AF-A0A9P7A167-F1
#
_cell.length_a   1.000
_cell.length_b   1.000
_cell.length_c   1.000
_cell.angle_alpha   90.00
_cell.angle_beta   90.00
_cell.angle_gamma   90.00
#
_symmetry.space_group_name_H-M   'P 1'
#
loop_
_entity.id
_entity.type
_entity.pdbx_description
1 polymer ?
#
loop_
_entity_poly.entity_id
_entity_poly.type
_entity_poly.pdbx_seq_one_letter_code
_entity_poly.pdbx_strand_id
1 'polypeptide(L)'
;MPRLLPRLLKILQDAPEPSTSSNGYTRYKKRVSMKNTIPETPTFTAEGRTHSILLDDANPITEGHLYNRHKSLPPRVRLVKPLQDTGEHDRPREMTDEEREWWSSPYLRMLASPLRECQITRKKLPCDFLIRLAPVRLPTSQGVREQQILVPDGVEHPKFKPRRSTPACYIVCWKDAVPYASSRIPLRKISQNLTVPPLLSVRIGYQLRLRVLQELELLTKRLAASPLDDPAATVLRRLTRSEWNVVRQTNSIPHKDAVALMVVPPVNQNPETKEKPRPSAQLDITDIVQAEINNSETSSRCLPPLSILHPVTDDDLGSPLLPNAQAPLYHGLSLFPARPQRAALHKALCKLLEAERRARSRALPASGSSGHEKSLRVHGDAKGSHAFLLRSNQHTAKRADVVPLAIALWRLRMWEGQAYGSATETSHWEVDAGWRLSWAEQMY
;
A
#
# COMPACT_ATOMS: atom_id res chain seq x y z
N MET A 1 -14.61 14.56 7.96
CA MET A 1 -13.30 15.26 7.87
C MET A 1 -13.32 16.69 7.25
N PRO A 2 -14.25 17.62 7.53
CA PRO A 2 -14.37 18.86 6.74
C PRO A 2 -13.42 20.05 7.04
N ARG A 3 -12.60 20.01 8.09
CA ARG A 3 -11.84 21.19 8.53
C ARG A 3 -10.34 21.17 8.21
N LEU A 4 -9.84 20.06 7.68
CA LEU A 4 -8.40 19.79 7.56
C LEU A 4 -7.80 20.32 6.25
N LEU A 5 -8.48 20.12 5.13
CA LEU A 5 -7.97 20.45 3.79
C LEU A 5 -7.79 21.96 3.56
N PRO A 6 -8.77 22.84 3.87
CA PRO A 6 -8.60 24.28 3.71
C PRO A 6 -7.47 24.84 4.59
N ARG A 7 -7.27 24.26 5.78
CA ARG A 7 -6.18 24.64 6.69
C ARG A 7 -4.82 24.16 6.19
N LEU A 8 -4.75 22.95 5.65
CA LEU A 8 -3.52 22.43 5.03
C LEU A 8 -3.12 23.23 3.80
N LEU A 9 -4.07 23.63 2.96
CA LEU A 9 -3.82 24.49 1.81
C LEU A 9 -3.29 25.87 2.24
N LYS A 10 -3.87 26.45 3.30
CA LYS A 10 -3.39 27.72 3.87
C LYS A 10 -1.97 27.58 4.45
N ILE A 11 -1.70 26.51 5.20
CA ILE A 11 -0.36 26.23 5.75
C ILE A 11 0.67 25.99 4.64
N LEU A 12 0.28 25.35 3.52
CA LEU A 12 1.16 25.15 2.37
C LEU A 12 1.44 26.45 1.61
N GLN A 13 0.49 27.40 1.57
CA GLN A 13 0.70 28.73 0.98
C GLN A 13 1.62 29.60 1.85
N ASP A 14 1.54 29.46 3.18
CA ASP A 14 2.34 30.25 4.12
C ASP A 14 3.73 29.64 4.42
N ALA A 15 4.02 28.44 3.92
CA ALA A 15 5.29 27.75 4.20
C ALA A 15 6.43 28.27 3.29
N PRO A 16 7.58 28.68 3.84
CA PRO A 16 8.72 29.11 3.04
C PRO A 16 9.27 27.97 2.18
N GLU A 17 9.62 28.27 0.92
CA GLU A 17 10.13 27.26 0.00
C GLU A 17 11.41 26.59 0.56
N PRO A 18 11.49 25.25 0.57
CA PRO A 18 12.64 24.56 1.11
C PRO A 18 13.86 24.77 0.18
N SER A 19 14.88 25.42 0.71
CA SER A 19 16.18 25.55 0.05
C SER A 19 16.80 24.16 -0.13
N THR A 20 17.08 23.82 -1.39
CA THR A 20 17.67 22.55 -1.77
C THR A 20 19.14 22.49 -1.37
N SER A 21 19.52 21.59 -0.45
CA SER A 21 20.92 21.15 -0.34
C SER A 21 21.09 19.65 -0.07
N SER A 22 21.87 19.09 -1.01
CA SER A 22 22.77 17.93 -1.04
C SER A 22 22.44 16.52 -0.49
N ASN A 23 22.57 15.60 -1.45
CA ASN A 23 23.12 14.24 -1.48
C ASN A 23 23.66 13.56 -0.20
N GLY A 24 23.11 12.36 0.03
CA GLY A 24 23.87 11.10 -0.08
C GLY A 24 24.59 10.58 1.17
N TYR A 25 23.93 9.69 1.93
CA TYR A 25 24.64 8.78 2.86
C TYR A 25 24.03 7.38 2.90
N THR A 26 24.92 6.38 2.82
CA THR A 26 24.69 4.97 3.11
C THR A 26 24.34 4.78 4.59
N ARG A 27 23.22 4.08 4.87
CA ARG A 27 22.72 3.87 6.24
C ARG A 27 23.32 2.61 6.85
N TYR A 28 24.31 2.77 7.72
CA TYR A 28 24.45 1.85 8.85
C TYR A 28 23.27 2.06 9.79
N LYS A 29 22.63 0.97 10.24
CA LYS A 29 21.57 1.00 11.25
C LYS A 29 22.21 1.35 12.60
N LYS A 30 22.41 2.63 12.87
CA LYS A 30 22.69 3.11 14.22
C LYS A 30 21.46 2.85 15.09
N ARG A 31 21.69 2.42 16.34
CA ARG A 31 20.67 2.41 17.39
C ARG A 31 20.02 3.79 17.43
N VAL A 32 18.69 3.83 17.48
CA VAL A 32 17.93 5.09 17.62
C VAL A 32 18.22 5.60 19.03
N SER A 33 19.24 6.45 19.15
CA SER A 33 19.46 7.23 20.36
C SER A 33 18.32 8.25 20.43
N MET A 34 17.50 8.16 21.48
CA MET A 34 16.53 9.18 21.84
C MET A 34 17.26 10.54 21.96
N LYS A 35 16.55 11.64 21.70
CA LYS A 35 17.14 12.98 21.80
C LYS A 35 17.59 13.22 23.24
N ASN A 36 18.90 13.21 23.45
CA ASN A 36 19.49 13.80 24.65
C ASN A 36 19.53 15.31 24.44
N THR A 37 19.31 16.07 25.52
CA THR A 37 19.57 17.51 25.52
C THR A 37 21.05 17.71 25.18
N ILE A 38 21.31 18.27 24.00
CA ILE A 38 22.67 18.63 23.61
C ILE A 38 23.04 19.81 24.50
N PRO A 39 24.15 19.76 25.25
CA PRO A 39 24.64 20.91 25.99
C PRO A 39 24.76 22.11 25.04
N GLU A 40 24.68 23.34 25.58
CA GLU A 40 24.87 24.54 24.76
C GLU A 40 26.18 24.42 23.97
N THR A 41 26.15 24.84 22.70
CA THR A 41 27.32 24.73 21.83
C THR A 41 28.44 25.56 22.44
N PRO A 42 29.56 24.95 22.84
CA PRO A 42 30.64 25.67 23.50
C PRO A 42 31.16 26.71 22.52
N THR A 43 31.35 27.93 22.99
CA THR A 43 32.09 28.93 22.24
C THR A 43 33.53 28.43 22.10
N PHE A 44 34.23 28.69 21.00
CA PHE A 44 35.67 28.40 20.89
C PHE A 44 36.52 29.67 20.99
N THR A 45 35.88 30.80 21.30
CA THR A 45 36.52 32.09 21.52
C THR A 45 37.18 32.14 22.89
N ALA A 46 38.34 32.82 22.97
CA ALA A 46 39.05 33.05 24.22
C ALA A 46 38.45 34.20 25.05
N GLU A 47 37.66 35.07 24.40
CA GLU A 47 36.99 36.19 25.06
C GLU A 47 36.02 35.71 26.14
N GLY A 48 36.26 36.14 27.39
CA GLY A 48 35.41 35.83 28.54
C GLY A 48 35.69 34.49 29.24
N ARG A 49 36.70 33.70 28.80
CA ARG A 49 37.08 32.46 29.49
C ARG A 49 38.12 32.69 30.58
N THR A 50 37.89 32.10 31.76
CA THR A 50 38.85 32.10 32.88
C THR A 50 39.81 30.91 32.85
N HIS A 51 39.49 29.86 32.10
CA HIS A 51 40.29 28.64 31.98
C HIS A 51 40.21 28.03 30.58
N SER A 52 41.06 27.04 30.32
CA SER A 52 41.09 26.29 29.07
C SER A 52 39.79 25.49 28.89
N ILE A 53 39.27 25.47 27.65
CA ILE A 53 38.11 24.63 27.24
C ILE A 53 38.28 23.15 27.58
N LEU A 54 39.53 22.69 27.77
CA LEU A 54 39.80 21.32 28.15
C LEU A 54 39.36 20.97 29.57
N LEU A 55 39.19 21.99 30.42
CA LEU A 55 38.80 21.87 31.83
C LEU A 55 37.31 22.19 32.03
N ASP A 56 36.56 22.51 30.97
CA ASP A 56 35.10 22.73 31.04
C ASP A 56 34.41 21.40 31.41
N ASP A 57 33.40 21.44 32.30
CA ASP A 57 32.66 20.26 32.77
C ASP A 57 31.95 19.48 31.64
N ALA A 58 31.66 20.14 30.52
CA ALA A 58 31.09 19.55 29.31
C ALA A 58 32.01 19.80 28.11
N ASN A 59 33.22 19.25 28.14
CA ASN A 59 34.21 19.53 27.12
C ASN A 59 33.89 18.80 25.79
N PRO A 60 33.74 19.51 24.65
CA PRO A 60 33.39 18.90 23.36
C PRO A 60 34.48 17.98 22.79
N ILE A 61 35.72 18.10 23.28
CA ILE A 61 36.89 17.34 22.82
C ILE A 61 36.95 15.98 23.52
N THR A 62 36.82 15.95 24.85
CA THR A 62 36.84 14.70 25.64
C THR A 62 35.48 14.00 25.61
N GLU A 63 34.40 14.77 25.67
CA GLU A 63 33.02 14.28 25.76
C GLU A 63 32.24 14.54 24.47
N GLY A 64 32.88 14.41 23.31
CA GLY A 64 32.25 14.64 22.00
C GLY A 64 30.99 13.81 21.75
N HIS A 65 30.77 12.73 22.51
CA HIS A 65 29.55 11.94 22.48
C HIS A 65 28.31 12.68 23.02
N LEU A 66 28.46 13.62 23.96
CA LEU A 66 27.38 14.47 24.48
C LEU A 66 26.90 15.50 23.45
N TYR A 67 27.78 15.88 22.52
CA TYR A 67 27.51 16.83 21.45
C TYR A 67 27.03 16.19 20.14
N ASN A 68 26.92 14.86 20.10
CA ASN A 68 26.37 14.17 18.94
C ASN A 68 24.92 14.59 18.71
N ARG A 69 24.64 15.19 17.55
CA ARG A 69 23.25 15.51 17.17
C ARG A 69 22.45 14.22 17.02
N HIS A 70 21.63 13.93 18.02
CA HIS A 70 20.65 12.88 17.97
C HIS A 70 19.46 13.34 17.11
N LYS A 71 18.91 12.43 16.30
CA LYS A 71 17.67 12.73 15.59
C LYS A 71 16.55 12.77 16.63
N SER A 72 15.84 13.90 16.71
CA SER A 72 14.60 13.94 17.46
C SER A 72 13.60 12.95 16.87
N LEU A 73 12.61 12.57 17.67
CA LEU A 73 11.41 11.96 17.13
C LEU A 73 10.85 12.87 16.02
N PRO A 74 10.22 12.29 14.98
CA PRO A 74 9.63 13.09 13.91
C PRO A 74 8.67 14.14 14.52
N PRO A 75 8.65 15.37 13.97
CA PRO A 75 7.87 16.46 14.54
C PRO A 75 6.39 16.11 14.62
N ARG A 76 5.72 16.54 15.70
CA ARG A 76 4.28 16.34 15.89
C ARG A 76 3.52 17.18 14.86
N VAL A 77 2.61 16.57 14.11
CA VAL A 77 1.62 17.31 13.33
C VAL A 77 0.57 17.84 14.31
N ARG A 78 0.75 19.08 14.77
CA ARG A 78 -0.13 19.70 15.77
C ARG A 78 -1.27 20.43 15.03
N LEU A 79 -2.46 19.84 15.01
CA LEU A 79 -3.66 20.49 14.46
C LEU A 79 -4.39 21.39 15.48
N VAL A 80 -4.16 21.13 16.77
CA VAL A 80 -4.69 21.88 17.90
C VAL A 80 -3.52 22.42 18.71
N LYS A 81 -3.72 23.57 19.38
CA LYS A 81 -2.73 24.45 20.01
C LYS A 81 -1.48 23.73 20.54
N PRO A 82 -0.28 24.31 20.37
CA PRO A 82 0.94 23.70 20.83
C PRO A 82 0.88 23.45 22.35
N LEU A 83 0.91 22.18 22.76
CA LEU A 83 1.30 21.86 24.14
C LEU A 83 2.70 22.45 24.36
N GLN A 84 2.86 23.17 25.48
CA GLN A 84 4.15 23.68 25.92
C GLN A 84 5.15 22.51 25.91
N ASP A 85 6.28 22.75 25.27
CA ASP A 85 7.37 21.78 25.21
C ASP A 85 7.93 21.65 26.63
N THR A 86 7.65 20.53 27.30
CA THR A 86 8.04 20.32 28.71
C THR A 86 9.53 20.05 28.87
N GLY A 87 10.33 20.10 27.80
CA GLY A 87 11.77 19.82 27.85
C GLY A 87 12.11 18.36 28.19
N GLU A 88 11.11 17.47 28.26
CA GLU A 88 11.31 16.08 28.61
C GLU A 88 11.95 15.28 27.47
N HIS A 89 12.70 14.24 27.85
CA HIS A 89 13.38 13.32 26.95
C HIS A 89 12.40 12.69 25.94
N ASP A 90 12.82 12.52 24.69
CA ASP A 90 12.06 11.87 23.61
C ASP A 90 11.83 10.38 23.93
N ARG A 91 10.79 10.04 24.71
CA ARG A 91 10.40 8.64 24.97
C ARG A 91 9.73 8.03 23.73
N PRO A 92 9.88 6.72 23.46
CA PRO A 92 9.14 6.05 22.39
C PRO A 92 7.65 6.29 22.61
N ARG A 93 7.06 7.07 21.71
CA ARG A 93 5.67 7.51 21.83
C ARG A 93 4.75 6.47 21.23
N GLU A 94 3.71 6.12 21.97
CA GLU A 94 2.57 5.41 21.40
C GLU A 94 1.74 6.37 20.54
N MET A 95 1.30 5.89 19.37
CA MET A 95 0.43 6.67 18.49
C MET A 95 -0.89 6.98 19.20
N THR A 96 -1.33 8.24 19.16
CA THR A 96 -2.67 8.61 19.63
C THR A 96 -3.74 7.92 18.80
N ASP A 97 -4.98 7.89 19.28
CA ASP A 97 -6.10 7.28 18.55
C ASP A 97 -6.31 7.94 17.18
N GLU A 98 -6.24 9.27 17.11
CA GLU A 98 -6.29 10.02 15.85
C GLU A 98 -5.14 9.67 14.89
N GLU A 99 -3.90 9.56 15.41
CA GLU A 99 -2.74 9.16 14.60
C GLU A 99 -2.90 7.73 14.09
N ARG A 100 -3.48 6.82 14.89
CA ARG A 100 -3.80 5.45 14.48
C ARG A 100 -4.90 5.42 13.44
N GLU A 101 -5.91 6.28 13.55
CA GLU A 101 -6.94 6.44 12.54
C GLU A 101 -6.34 6.91 11.20
N TRP A 102 -5.50 7.94 11.21
CA TRP A 102 -4.80 8.39 10.00
C TRP A 102 -3.87 7.33 9.45
N TRP A 103 -3.15 6.64 10.34
CA TRP A 103 -2.32 5.51 9.96
C TRP A 103 -3.18 4.39 9.38
N SER A 104 -4.42 4.17 9.81
CA SER A 104 -5.30 3.15 9.23
C SER A 104 -5.84 3.50 7.83
N SER A 105 -5.70 4.75 7.38
CA SER A 105 -6.12 5.16 6.04
C SER A 105 -5.09 4.81 4.97
N PRO A 106 -5.43 3.94 3.99
CA PRO A 106 -4.50 3.61 2.91
C PRO A 106 -4.20 4.81 2.00
N TYR A 107 -5.17 5.70 1.79
CA TYR A 107 -4.99 6.89 0.95
C TYR A 107 -3.95 7.83 1.53
N LEU A 108 -4.04 8.12 2.83
CA LEU A 108 -3.08 8.99 3.50
C LEU A 108 -1.68 8.39 3.48
N ARG A 109 -1.54 7.07 3.65
CA ARG A 109 -0.23 6.41 3.55
C ARG A 109 0.36 6.45 2.14
N MET A 110 -0.46 6.27 1.10
CA MET A 110 0.02 6.41 -0.28
C MET A 110 0.48 7.83 -0.57
N LEU A 111 -0.26 8.84 -0.12
CA LEU A 111 0.11 10.25 -0.29
C LEU A 111 1.35 10.65 0.53
N ALA A 112 1.53 10.05 1.71
CA ALA A 112 2.71 10.26 2.55
C ALA A 112 3.96 9.52 2.04
N SER A 113 3.86 8.70 1.00
CA SER A 113 5.02 8.02 0.42
C SER A 113 5.98 9.03 -0.24
N PRO A 114 7.31 8.77 -0.26
CA PRO A 114 8.28 9.75 -0.76
C PRO A 114 7.99 10.19 -2.20
N LEU A 115 8.09 11.48 -2.49
CA LEU A 115 7.93 11.97 -3.85
C LEU A 115 9.11 11.54 -4.76
N ARG A 116 8.79 11.13 -5.98
CA ARG A 116 9.75 10.81 -7.05
C ARG A 116 9.24 11.36 -8.38
N GLU A 117 10.16 11.66 -9.28
CA GLU A 117 9.81 12.11 -10.61
C GLU A 117 9.51 10.91 -11.52
N CYS A 118 8.33 10.92 -12.15
CA CYS A 118 7.99 9.99 -13.21
C CYS A 118 8.80 10.33 -14.47
N GLN A 119 9.57 9.38 -15.01
CA GLN A 119 10.40 9.62 -16.18
C GLN A 119 9.61 9.83 -17.48
N ILE A 120 8.34 9.39 -17.51
CA ILE A 120 7.47 9.54 -18.67
C ILE A 120 6.78 10.92 -18.64
N THR A 121 6.12 11.26 -17.53
CA THR A 121 5.31 12.49 -17.42
C THR A 121 6.08 13.68 -16.86
N ARG A 122 7.29 13.49 -16.32
CA ARG A 122 8.11 14.49 -15.61
C ARG A 122 7.45 15.09 -14.36
N LYS A 123 6.30 14.56 -13.92
CA LYS A 123 5.61 14.99 -12.70
C LYS A 123 6.23 14.33 -11.47
N LYS A 124 6.31 15.08 -10.36
CA LYS A 124 6.65 14.54 -9.04
C LYS A 124 5.39 13.90 -8.42
N LEU A 125 5.43 12.59 -8.20
CA LEU A 125 4.33 11.82 -7.63
C LEU A 125 4.82 11.00 -6.43
N PRO A 126 3.95 10.65 -5.46
CA PRO A 126 4.33 9.75 -4.38
C PRO A 126 4.72 8.37 -4.92
N CYS A 127 5.72 7.72 -4.29
CA CYS A 127 6.26 6.43 -4.70
C CYS A 127 5.19 5.34 -4.94
N ASP A 128 4.11 5.33 -4.16
CA ASP A 128 3.06 4.31 -4.28
C ASP A 128 2.24 4.42 -5.59
N PHE A 129 2.22 5.60 -6.22
CA PHE A 129 1.62 5.84 -7.53
C PHE A 129 2.58 5.53 -8.69
N LEU A 130 3.78 5.04 -8.39
CA LEU A 130 4.83 4.78 -9.35
C LEU A 130 5.23 3.30 -9.34
N ILE A 131 5.77 2.84 -10.47
CA ILE A 131 6.44 1.55 -10.61
C ILE A 131 7.92 1.82 -10.86
N ARG A 132 8.76 1.23 -10.02
CA ARG A 132 10.20 1.31 -10.17
C ARG A 132 10.70 0.25 -11.14
N LEU A 133 11.46 0.67 -12.14
CA LEU A 133 12.12 -0.19 -13.12
C LEU A 133 13.63 -0.07 -12.97
N ALA A 134 14.31 -1.21 -12.86
CA ALA A 134 15.77 -1.29 -12.74
C ALA A 134 16.36 -2.12 -13.89
N PRO A 135 17.55 -1.75 -14.40
CA PRO A 135 18.26 -2.56 -15.37
C PRO A 135 18.76 -3.85 -14.73
N VAL A 136 18.67 -4.94 -15.46
CA VAL A 136 19.17 -6.27 -15.09
C VAL A 136 20.01 -6.81 -16.23
N ARG A 137 21.25 -7.21 -15.91
CA ARG A 137 22.14 -7.88 -16.86
C ARG A 137 21.60 -9.28 -17.16
N LEU A 138 21.48 -9.60 -18.44
CA LEU A 138 21.21 -10.96 -18.89
C LEU A 138 22.52 -11.76 -18.87
N PRO A 139 22.49 -13.06 -18.55
CA PRO A 139 23.65 -13.90 -18.74
C PRO A 139 23.97 -13.97 -20.23
N THR A 140 25.12 -13.46 -20.64
CA THR A 140 25.60 -13.50 -22.02
C THR A 140 26.78 -14.45 -22.13
N SER A 141 26.86 -15.20 -23.23
CA SER A 141 28.04 -16.02 -23.56
C SER A 141 29.29 -15.14 -23.66
N GLN A 142 30.45 -15.71 -23.33
CA GLN A 142 31.74 -15.02 -23.42
C GLN A 142 31.93 -14.42 -24.83
N GLY A 143 32.29 -13.13 -24.91
CA GLY A 143 32.51 -12.41 -26.16
C GLY A 143 31.32 -11.59 -26.69
N VAL A 144 30.10 -11.79 -26.18
CA VAL A 144 28.93 -10.97 -26.55
C VAL A 144 28.81 -9.75 -25.63
N ARG A 145 28.51 -8.57 -26.17
CA ARG A 145 28.26 -7.35 -25.38
C ARG A 145 27.16 -7.60 -24.35
N GLU A 146 27.38 -7.17 -23.10
CA GLU A 146 26.38 -7.32 -22.04
C GLU A 146 25.07 -6.64 -22.44
N GLN A 147 24.02 -7.44 -22.61
CA GLN A 147 22.66 -6.95 -22.82
C GLN A 147 21.99 -6.73 -21.47
N GLN A 148 21.32 -5.58 -21.33
CA GLN A 148 20.55 -5.27 -20.13
C GLN A 148 19.08 -5.11 -20.49
N ILE A 149 18.22 -5.61 -19.61
CA ILE A 149 16.76 -5.47 -19.72
C ILE A 149 16.21 -4.68 -18.56
N LEU A 150 15.17 -3.87 -18.81
CA LEU A 150 14.39 -3.25 -17.74
C LEU A 150 13.47 -4.28 -17.09
N VAL A 151 13.51 -4.37 -15.76
CA VAL A 151 12.68 -5.27 -14.96
C VAL A 151 12.04 -4.49 -13.81
N PRO A 152 10.79 -4.77 -13.43
CA PRO A 152 10.21 -4.21 -12.22
C PRO A 152 10.98 -4.63 -10.97
N ASP A 153 11.29 -3.66 -10.12
CA ASP A 153 12.05 -3.87 -8.89
C ASP A 153 11.39 -3.18 -7.69
N GLY A 154 11.22 -3.91 -6.60
CA GLY A 154 10.51 -3.45 -5.40
C GLY A 154 8.98 -3.40 -5.54
N VAL A 155 8.41 -4.11 -6.51
CA VAL A 155 6.95 -4.32 -6.61
C VAL A 155 6.48 -5.38 -5.60
N GLU A 156 7.24 -6.48 -5.48
CA GLU A 156 7.04 -7.54 -4.50
C GLU A 156 7.43 -7.10 -3.09
N HIS A 157 6.99 -7.86 -2.08
CA HIS A 157 7.29 -7.55 -0.69
C HIS A 157 8.77 -7.74 -0.33
N PRO A 158 9.43 -6.78 0.36
CA PRO A 158 10.85 -6.84 0.69
C PRO A 158 11.31 -8.12 1.39
N LYS A 159 10.45 -8.71 2.25
CA LYS A 159 10.66 -10.02 2.89
C LYS A 159 10.79 -11.19 1.92
N PHE A 160 10.11 -11.15 0.78
CA PHE A 160 10.14 -12.22 -0.22
C PHE A 160 11.16 -11.92 -1.32
N LYS A 161 11.32 -10.64 -1.67
CA LYS A 161 12.29 -10.19 -2.66
C LYS A 161 12.87 -8.85 -2.26
N PRO A 162 14.15 -8.80 -1.83
CA PRO A 162 14.78 -7.54 -1.49
C PRO A 162 14.94 -6.67 -2.73
N ARG A 163 14.82 -5.35 -2.52
CA ARG A 163 15.01 -4.33 -3.55
C ARG A 163 16.49 -4.27 -3.94
N ARG A 164 16.79 -4.17 -5.24
CA ARG A 164 18.18 -3.99 -5.70
C ARG A 164 18.63 -2.54 -5.51
N SER A 165 19.89 -2.34 -5.13
CA SER A 165 20.53 -1.03 -4.92
C SER A 165 20.95 -0.33 -6.23
N THR A 166 20.53 -0.83 -7.38
CA THR A 166 20.92 -0.28 -8.69
C THR A 166 20.20 1.02 -9.04
N PRO A 167 20.82 1.88 -9.88
CA PRO A 167 20.14 3.00 -10.52
C PRO A 167 18.85 2.52 -11.18
N ALA A 168 17.79 3.28 -11.01
CA ALA A 168 16.46 2.89 -11.45
C ALA A 168 15.65 4.11 -11.85
N CYS A 169 14.70 3.91 -12.75
CA CYS A 169 13.71 4.91 -13.11
C CYS A 169 12.36 4.59 -12.48
N TYR A 170 11.50 5.59 -12.40
CA TYR A 170 10.12 5.45 -11.98
C TYR A 170 9.21 5.80 -13.14
N ILE A 171 8.21 4.96 -13.39
CA ILE A 171 7.11 5.22 -14.31
C ILE A 171 5.81 5.31 -13.52
N VAL A 172 4.77 5.92 -14.10
CA VAL A 172 3.45 5.95 -13.46
C VAL A 172 2.89 4.52 -13.34
N CYS A 173 2.14 4.24 -12.27
CA CYS A 173 1.49 2.95 -12.03
C CYS A 173 0.26 2.78 -12.94
N TRP A 174 0.50 2.71 -14.24
CA TRP A 174 -0.52 2.58 -15.27
C TRP A 174 0.01 1.71 -16.42
N LYS A 175 -0.76 0.68 -16.78
CA LYS A 175 -0.39 -0.32 -17.79
C LYS A 175 -0.11 0.31 -19.16
N ASP A 176 -0.94 1.26 -19.57
CA ASP A 176 -0.83 1.88 -20.89
C ASP A 176 0.34 2.86 -20.99
N ALA A 177 0.99 3.21 -19.88
CA ALA A 177 2.20 4.02 -19.90
C ALA A 177 3.45 3.21 -20.32
N VAL A 178 3.41 1.88 -20.25
CA VAL A 178 4.59 1.02 -20.52
C VAL A 178 5.12 1.12 -21.95
N PRO A 179 4.31 1.10 -23.02
CA PRO A 179 4.81 1.21 -24.39
C PRO A 179 5.68 2.47 -24.61
N TYR A 180 5.32 3.57 -23.96
CA TYR A 180 6.03 4.85 -24.02
C TYR A 180 7.36 4.87 -23.27
N ALA A 181 7.64 3.86 -22.43
CA ALA A 181 8.91 3.75 -21.72
C ALA A 181 10.11 3.61 -22.67
N SER A 182 9.91 2.99 -23.83
CA SER A 182 10.95 2.79 -24.84
C SER A 182 11.36 4.09 -25.56
N SER A 183 10.40 4.99 -25.81
CA SER A 183 10.61 6.21 -26.60
C SER A 183 10.94 7.43 -25.75
N ARG A 184 10.36 7.55 -24.54
CA ARG A 184 10.45 8.78 -23.72
C ARG A 184 11.51 8.72 -22.62
N ILE A 185 11.84 7.53 -22.12
CA ILE A 185 12.87 7.41 -21.08
C ILE A 185 14.24 7.48 -21.75
N PRO A 186 15.16 8.36 -21.31
CA PRO A 186 16.51 8.41 -21.86
C PRO A 186 17.31 7.20 -21.36
N LEU A 187 17.03 6.02 -21.91
CA LEU A 187 17.56 4.72 -21.45
C LEU A 187 19.09 4.71 -21.42
N ARG A 188 19.74 5.41 -22.36
CA ARG A 188 21.21 5.56 -22.44
C ARG A 188 21.81 6.24 -21.19
N LYS A 189 21.06 7.08 -20.48
CA LYS A 189 21.51 7.69 -19.21
C LYS A 189 21.50 6.68 -18.05
N ILE A 190 20.70 5.62 -18.16
CA ILE A 190 20.63 4.55 -17.16
C ILE A 190 21.66 3.47 -17.49
N SER A 191 21.73 3.05 -18.76
CA SER A 191 22.69 2.07 -19.27
C SER A 191 22.75 2.08 -20.81
N GLN A 192 23.92 1.79 -21.39
CA GLN A 192 24.17 1.90 -22.82
C GLN A 192 23.39 0.88 -23.68
N ASN A 193 23.19 -0.34 -23.19
CA ASN A 193 22.54 -1.44 -23.93
C ASN A 193 21.22 -1.88 -23.28
N LEU A 194 20.42 -0.91 -22.85
CA LEU A 194 19.18 -1.17 -22.12
C LEU A 194 18.01 -1.36 -23.07
N THR A 195 17.33 -2.50 -22.97
CA THR A 195 16.16 -2.86 -23.77
C THR A 195 14.91 -3.00 -22.89
N VAL A 196 13.75 -2.64 -23.42
CA VAL A 196 12.44 -2.79 -22.75
C VAL A 196 11.82 -4.11 -23.24
N PRO A 197 11.61 -5.11 -22.37
CA PRO A 197 10.97 -6.35 -22.78
C PRO A 197 9.52 -6.11 -23.22
N PRO A 198 9.01 -6.78 -24.28
CA PRO A 198 7.63 -6.62 -24.72
C PRO A 198 6.61 -7.07 -23.65
N LEU A 199 6.97 -8.09 -22.86
CA LEU A 199 6.15 -8.63 -21.77
C LEU A 199 6.30 -7.87 -20.44
N LEU A 200 6.89 -6.67 -20.46
CA LEU A 200 7.14 -5.89 -19.24
C LEU A 200 5.82 -5.55 -18.52
N SER A 201 4.78 -5.17 -19.26
CA SER A 201 3.46 -4.82 -18.71
C SER A 201 2.81 -6.02 -17.99
N VAL A 202 2.78 -7.18 -18.65
CA VAL A 202 2.26 -8.44 -18.10
C VAL A 202 3.02 -8.81 -16.83
N ARG A 203 4.35 -8.69 -16.85
CA ARG A 203 5.21 -8.98 -15.69
C ARG A 203 4.94 -8.05 -14.50
N ILE A 204 4.71 -6.76 -14.74
CA ILE A 204 4.36 -5.80 -13.68
C ILE A 204 3.00 -6.17 -13.07
N GLY A 205 1.97 -6.41 -13.91
CA GLY A 205 0.64 -6.80 -13.45
C GLY A 205 0.66 -8.08 -12.63
N TYR A 206 1.44 -9.09 -13.06
CA TYR A 206 1.67 -10.31 -12.29
C TYR A 206 2.32 -10.05 -10.93
N GLN A 207 3.38 -9.24 -10.87
CA GLN A 207 4.06 -8.94 -9.61
C GLN A 207 3.17 -8.16 -8.64
N LEU A 208 2.31 -7.27 -9.14
CA LEU A 208 1.31 -6.58 -8.31
C LEU A 208 0.28 -7.55 -7.71
N ARG A 209 -0.18 -8.53 -8.49
CA ARG A 209 -1.04 -9.62 -8.00
C ARG A 209 -0.34 -10.50 -6.97
N LEU A 210 0.93 -10.84 -7.21
CA LEU A 210 1.76 -11.58 -6.26
C LEU A 210 1.95 -10.81 -4.95
N ARG A 211 2.15 -9.49 -5.02
CA ARG A 211 2.25 -8.60 -3.85
C ARG A 211 0.99 -8.67 -2.98
N VAL A 212 -0.21 -8.72 -3.57
CA VAL A 212 -1.48 -8.92 -2.82
C VAL A 212 -1.47 -10.25 -2.06
N LEU A 213 -1.06 -11.35 -2.70
CA LEU A 213 -0.96 -12.67 -2.04
C LEU A 213 0.07 -12.68 -0.90
N GLN A 214 1.23 -12.04 -1.11
CA GLN A 214 2.28 -11.91 -0.10
C GLN A 214 1.78 -11.11 1.13
N GLU A 215 1.06 -10.01 0.91
CA GLU A 215 0.51 -9.21 2.01
C GLU A 215 -0.57 -9.97 2.80
N LEU A 216 -1.43 -10.75 2.11
CA LEU A 216 -2.38 -11.64 2.78
C LEU A 216 -1.69 -12.69 3.65
N GLU A 217 -0.58 -13.26 3.18
CA GLU A 217 0.21 -14.24 3.96
C GLU A 217 0.80 -13.60 5.23
N LEU A 218 1.38 -12.40 5.10
CA LEU A 218 1.95 -11.68 6.25
C LEU A 218 0.88 -11.23 7.23
N LEU A 219 -0.25 -10.75 6.73
CA LEU A 219 -1.39 -10.37 7.57
C LEU A 219 -1.94 -11.57 8.34
N THR A 220 -2.05 -12.75 7.69
CA THR A 220 -2.44 -14.00 8.34
C THR A 220 -1.47 -14.36 9.47
N LYS A 221 -0.16 -14.25 9.23
CA LYS A 221 0.88 -14.52 10.23
C LYS A 221 0.79 -13.56 11.42
N ARG A 222 0.55 -12.27 11.17
CA ARG A 222 0.35 -11.25 12.23
C ARG A 222 -0.88 -11.54 13.07
N LEU A 223 -2.03 -11.82 12.44
CA LEU A 223 -3.27 -12.14 13.17
C LEU A 223 -3.21 -13.45 13.95
N ALA A 224 -2.42 -14.42 13.49
CA ALA A 224 -2.20 -15.66 14.24
C ALA A 224 -1.36 -15.43 15.51
N ALA A 225 -0.49 -14.42 15.50
CA ALA A 225 0.37 -14.06 16.63
C ALA A 225 -0.28 -13.06 17.61
N SER A 226 -1.21 -12.23 17.14
CA SER A 226 -1.88 -11.21 17.95
C SER A 226 -3.26 -11.67 18.42
N PRO A 227 -3.53 -11.71 19.74
CA PRO A 227 -4.87 -12.01 20.25
C PRO A 227 -5.91 -10.98 19.79
N LEU A 228 -7.19 -11.35 19.88
CA LEU A 228 -8.29 -10.43 19.60
C LEU A 228 -8.79 -9.87 20.94
N ASP A 229 -8.33 -8.68 21.32
CA ASP A 229 -8.77 -8.05 22.58
C ASP A 229 -10.13 -7.36 22.43
N ASP A 230 -10.48 -6.94 21.21
CA ASP A 230 -11.66 -6.14 20.91
C ASP A 230 -12.34 -6.64 19.62
N PRO A 231 -13.66 -6.95 19.63
CA PRO A 231 -14.38 -7.34 18.41
C PRO A 231 -14.31 -6.29 17.29
N ALA A 232 -14.18 -5.00 17.60
CA ALA A 232 -13.99 -3.92 16.63
C ALA A 232 -12.64 -4.01 15.89
N ALA A 233 -11.68 -4.76 16.43
CA ALA A 233 -10.39 -5.06 15.81
C ALA A 233 -10.44 -6.23 14.80
N THR A 234 -11.64 -6.66 14.36
CA THR A 234 -11.79 -7.66 13.29
C THR A 234 -11.34 -7.06 11.96
N VAL A 235 -10.27 -7.62 11.38
CA VAL A 235 -9.66 -7.16 10.14
C VAL A 235 -10.42 -7.64 8.90
N LEU A 236 -10.77 -8.93 8.88
CA LEU A 236 -11.45 -9.55 7.74
C LEU A 236 -12.76 -10.21 8.19
N ARG A 237 -13.86 -9.89 7.50
CA ARG A 237 -15.18 -10.50 7.71
C ARG A 237 -15.72 -11.06 6.40
N ARG A 238 -16.40 -12.20 6.47
CA ARG A 238 -17.19 -12.72 5.35
C ARG A 238 -18.62 -12.21 5.49
N LEU A 239 -19.13 -11.51 4.48
CA LEU A 239 -20.51 -11.02 4.50
C LEU A 239 -21.50 -12.19 4.39
N THR A 240 -22.66 -12.10 5.03
CA THR A 240 -23.77 -13.02 4.79
C THR A 240 -24.37 -12.79 3.39
N ARG A 241 -25.24 -13.69 2.94
CA ARG A 241 -25.96 -13.51 1.68
C ARG A 241 -26.93 -12.34 1.75
N SER A 242 -27.62 -12.14 2.89
CA SER A 242 -28.47 -10.97 3.11
C SER A 242 -27.68 -9.67 3.02
N GLU A 243 -26.57 -9.55 3.74
CA GLU A 243 -25.71 -8.35 3.70
C GLU A 243 -25.18 -8.08 2.29
N TRP A 244 -24.75 -9.12 1.58
CA TRP A 244 -24.31 -8.99 0.19
C TRP A 244 -25.45 -8.60 -0.77
N ASN A 245 -26.69 -9.02 -0.51
CA ASN A 245 -27.85 -8.59 -1.28
C ASN A 245 -28.13 -7.10 -1.04
N VAL A 246 -28.02 -6.63 0.21
CA VAL A 246 -28.16 -5.20 0.54
C VAL A 246 -27.13 -4.38 -0.23
N VAL A 247 -25.84 -4.76 -0.20
CA VAL A 247 -24.79 -4.04 -0.96
C VAL A 247 -25.09 -3.99 -2.46
N ARG A 248 -25.62 -5.09 -3.04
CA ARG A 248 -26.00 -5.13 -4.45
C ARG A 248 -27.23 -4.27 -4.79
N GLN A 249 -28.17 -4.13 -3.86
CA GLN A 249 -29.40 -3.35 -4.06
C GLN A 249 -29.15 -1.86 -3.83
N THR A 250 -28.42 -1.50 -2.78
CA THR A 250 -28.17 -0.10 -2.42
C THR A 250 -26.98 0.50 -3.17
N ASN A 251 -26.12 -0.33 -3.77
CA ASN A 251 -24.81 0.07 -4.28
C ASN A 251 -23.97 0.82 -3.23
N SER A 252 -24.18 0.56 -1.95
CA SER A 252 -23.43 1.17 -0.84
C SER A 252 -22.94 0.10 0.13
N ILE A 253 -21.83 0.36 0.81
CA ILE A 253 -21.25 -0.58 1.78
C ILE A 253 -21.66 -0.12 3.19
N PRO A 254 -22.50 -0.89 3.92
CA PRO A 254 -23.04 -0.52 5.23
C PRO A 254 -22.03 -0.67 6.39
N HIS A 255 -20.80 -0.21 6.19
CA HIS A 255 -19.70 -0.40 7.14
C HIS A 255 -18.70 0.76 7.08
N LYS A 256 -18.75 1.67 8.06
CA LYS A 256 -17.87 2.86 8.17
C LYS A 256 -16.38 2.58 7.96
N ASP A 257 -15.88 1.48 8.53
CA ASP A 257 -14.45 1.11 8.47
C ASP A 257 -14.08 0.31 7.21
N ALA A 258 -14.96 0.22 6.22
CA ALA A 258 -14.71 -0.56 5.01
C ALA A 258 -13.60 0.08 4.16
N VAL A 259 -12.53 -0.69 3.93
CA VAL A 259 -11.43 -0.25 3.06
C VAL A 259 -11.48 -0.91 1.70
N ALA A 260 -11.90 -2.18 1.63
CA ALA A 260 -12.08 -2.90 0.38
C ALA A 260 -13.11 -4.01 0.55
N LEU A 261 -13.88 -4.27 -0.50
CA LEU A 261 -14.77 -5.44 -0.58
C LEU A 261 -14.28 -6.33 -1.71
N MET A 262 -14.04 -7.62 -1.46
CA MET A 262 -13.54 -8.55 -2.48
C MET A 262 -14.57 -9.66 -2.72
N VAL A 263 -15.04 -9.80 -3.96
CA VAL A 263 -15.94 -10.87 -4.36
C VAL A 263 -15.12 -11.98 -5.01
N VAL A 264 -14.82 -13.02 -4.23
CA VAL A 264 -13.94 -14.13 -4.65
C VAL A 264 -14.70 -15.45 -4.51
N PRO A 265 -15.40 -15.91 -5.55
CA PRO A 265 -16.02 -17.23 -5.53
C PRO A 265 -14.96 -18.35 -5.55
N PRO A 266 -15.26 -19.53 -5.00
CA PRO A 266 -14.40 -20.70 -5.14
C PRO A 266 -14.27 -21.06 -6.62
N VAL A 267 -13.09 -21.50 -7.02
CA VAL A 267 -12.84 -21.86 -8.43
C VAL A 267 -13.49 -23.21 -8.73
N ASN A 268 -14.33 -23.24 -9.76
CA ASN A 268 -14.97 -24.47 -10.24
C ASN A 268 -13.92 -25.48 -10.75
N GLN A 269 -14.28 -26.76 -10.70
CA GLN A 269 -13.51 -27.83 -11.35
C GLN A 269 -13.37 -27.54 -12.85
N ASN A 270 -12.28 -28.01 -13.45
CA ASN A 270 -12.17 -27.96 -14.91
C ASN A 270 -13.23 -28.89 -15.51
N PRO A 271 -14.10 -28.45 -16.45
CA PRO A 271 -15.09 -29.34 -17.06
C PRO A 271 -14.46 -30.57 -17.71
N GLU A 272 -13.29 -30.41 -18.33
CA GLU A 272 -12.60 -31.50 -19.04
C GLU A 272 -11.89 -32.45 -18.06
N THR A 273 -11.02 -31.92 -17.21
CA THR A 273 -10.21 -32.78 -16.32
C THR A 273 -10.93 -33.18 -15.03
N LYS A 274 -12.06 -32.55 -14.70
CA LYS A 274 -12.81 -32.66 -13.42
C LYS A 274 -11.97 -32.34 -12.17
N GLU A 275 -10.73 -31.93 -12.33
CA GLU A 275 -9.84 -31.58 -11.23
C GLU A 275 -10.08 -30.16 -10.73
N LYS A 276 -9.91 -29.95 -9.42
CA LYS A 276 -9.87 -28.60 -8.85
C LYS A 276 -8.50 -28.00 -9.12
N PRO A 277 -8.41 -26.75 -9.62
CA PRO A 277 -7.13 -26.12 -9.89
C PRO A 277 -6.32 -26.02 -8.60
N ARG A 278 -5.08 -26.47 -8.65
CA ARG A 278 -4.17 -26.38 -7.51
C ARG A 278 -3.85 -24.91 -7.24
N PRO A 279 -3.96 -24.44 -5.98
CA PRO A 279 -3.64 -23.06 -5.64
C PRO A 279 -2.13 -22.85 -5.78
N SER A 280 -1.71 -22.03 -6.75
CA SER A 280 -0.32 -21.64 -6.93
C SER A 280 -0.19 -20.12 -6.88
N ALA A 281 0.76 -19.64 -6.08
CA ALA A 281 1.13 -18.22 -6.04
C ALA A 281 2.13 -17.88 -7.16
N GLN A 282 2.97 -18.85 -7.53
CA GLN A 282 3.97 -18.72 -8.59
C GLN A 282 3.40 -19.30 -9.88
N LEU A 283 3.32 -18.48 -10.92
CA LEU A 283 3.01 -18.90 -12.27
C LEU A 283 4.22 -18.66 -13.15
N ASP A 284 4.38 -19.49 -14.17
CA ASP A 284 5.27 -19.17 -15.26
C ASP A 284 4.68 -18.01 -16.09
N ILE A 285 5.54 -17.23 -16.74
CA ILE A 285 5.14 -16.13 -17.62
C ILE A 285 4.28 -16.67 -18.78
N THR A 286 4.60 -17.86 -19.27
CA THR A 286 3.84 -18.57 -20.31
C THR A 286 2.39 -18.81 -19.88
N ASP A 287 2.17 -19.33 -18.67
CA ASP A 287 0.83 -19.55 -18.11
C ASP A 287 0.02 -18.26 -18.00
N ILE A 288 0.68 -17.15 -17.68
CA ILE A 288 0.03 -15.85 -17.52
C ILE A 288 -0.41 -15.32 -18.89
N VAL A 289 0.48 -15.36 -19.87
CA VAL A 289 0.18 -14.94 -21.25
C VAL A 289 -0.95 -15.80 -21.81
N GLN A 290 -0.88 -17.12 -21.62
CA GLN A 290 -1.94 -18.03 -22.08
C GLN A 290 -3.29 -17.72 -21.40
N ALA A 291 -3.28 -17.38 -20.10
CA ALA A 291 -4.49 -16.98 -19.40
C ALA A 291 -5.09 -15.69 -19.97
N GLU A 292 -4.28 -14.71 -20.36
CA GLU A 292 -4.75 -13.47 -20.99
C GLU A 292 -5.33 -13.72 -22.40
N ILE A 293 -4.69 -14.58 -23.20
CA ILE A 293 -5.17 -14.98 -24.53
C ILE A 293 -6.50 -15.73 -24.40
N ASN A 294 -6.54 -16.76 -23.56
CA ASN A 294 -7.74 -17.59 -23.37
C ASN A 294 -8.94 -16.74 -22.90
N ASN A 295 -8.72 -15.73 -22.06
CA ASN A 295 -9.80 -14.84 -21.62
C ASN A 295 -10.34 -13.95 -22.75
N SER A 296 -9.48 -13.59 -23.71
CA SER A 296 -9.86 -12.80 -24.88
C SER A 296 -10.66 -13.63 -25.90
N GLU A 297 -10.32 -14.91 -26.06
CA GLU A 297 -10.95 -15.80 -27.05
C GLU A 297 -12.23 -16.49 -26.56
N THR A 298 -12.24 -16.98 -25.31
CA THR A 298 -13.33 -17.85 -24.82
C THR A 298 -14.51 -17.11 -24.21
N SER A 299 -14.37 -15.82 -23.88
CA SER A 299 -15.44 -15.08 -23.22
C SER A 299 -16.20 -14.18 -24.21
N SER A 300 -17.25 -14.72 -24.81
CA SER A 300 -18.32 -13.87 -25.38
C SER A 300 -18.96 -12.96 -24.33
N ARG A 301 -18.74 -13.26 -23.04
CA ARG A 301 -19.17 -12.46 -21.91
C ARG A 301 -18.01 -11.57 -21.45
N CYS A 302 -18.16 -10.26 -21.64
CA CYS A 302 -17.26 -9.27 -21.06
C CYS A 302 -16.98 -9.58 -19.59
N LEU A 303 -15.70 -9.64 -19.22
CA LEU A 303 -15.28 -9.75 -17.83
C LEU A 303 -15.85 -8.57 -17.04
N PRO A 304 -16.26 -8.77 -15.78
CA PRO A 304 -16.67 -7.64 -14.94
C PRO A 304 -15.50 -6.65 -14.79
N PRO A 305 -15.76 -5.38 -14.50
CA PRO A 305 -14.68 -4.44 -14.18
C PRO A 305 -13.81 -5.00 -13.05
N LEU A 306 -12.51 -4.69 -13.03
CA LEU A 306 -11.62 -5.09 -11.93
C LEU A 306 -12.16 -4.61 -10.58
N SER A 307 -12.66 -3.38 -10.52
CA SER A 307 -13.27 -2.81 -9.33
C SER A 307 -14.24 -1.67 -9.60
N ILE A 308 -15.25 -1.56 -8.73
CA ILE A 308 -16.26 -0.48 -8.72
C ILE A 308 -16.15 0.25 -7.39
N LEU A 309 -16.19 1.59 -7.38
CA LEU A 309 -16.16 2.36 -6.14
C LEU A 309 -17.59 2.48 -5.59
N HIS A 310 -17.79 2.03 -4.36
CA HIS A 310 -19.07 2.16 -3.67
C HIS A 310 -18.96 3.18 -2.54
N PRO A 311 -19.95 4.07 -2.34
CA PRO A 311 -20.02 4.89 -1.15
C PRO A 311 -20.09 4.00 0.09
N VAL A 312 -19.31 4.37 1.09
CA VAL A 312 -19.40 3.82 2.43
C VAL A 312 -20.42 4.67 3.18
N THR A 313 -21.48 4.04 3.69
CA THR A 313 -22.46 4.77 4.51
C THR A 313 -21.78 5.14 5.82
N ASP A 314 -21.63 6.44 6.05
CA ASP A 314 -21.29 6.99 7.36
C ASP A 314 -22.59 7.56 7.93
N ASP A 315 -22.98 7.12 9.13
CA ASP A 315 -24.20 7.58 9.79
C ASP A 315 -24.06 9.04 10.28
N ASP A 316 -22.84 9.59 10.23
CA ASP A 316 -22.55 10.96 10.65
C ASP A 316 -22.79 11.96 9.50
N LEU A 317 -23.76 12.86 9.72
CA LEU A 317 -24.13 14.03 8.91
C LEU A 317 -22.94 14.63 8.12
N GLY A 318 -22.78 14.16 6.88
CA GLY A 318 -21.68 14.55 6.01
C GLY A 318 -21.65 16.05 5.78
N SER A 319 -20.48 16.66 5.92
CA SER A 319 -20.27 18.03 5.45
C SER A 319 -20.43 18.05 3.93
N PRO A 320 -21.24 18.95 3.36
CA PRO A 320 -21.54 19.00 1.92
C PRO A 320 -20.31 19.28 1.04
N LEU A 321 -19.18 19.68 1.65
CA LEU A 321 -17.95 20.08 0.97
C LEU A 321 -17.03 18.91 0.56
N LEU A 322 -17.19 17.70 1.10
CA LEU A 322 -16.29 16.58 0.78
C LEU A 322 -17.05 15.43 0.13
N PRO A 323 -16.48 14.78 -0.89
CA PRO A 323 -17.07 13.58 -1.45
C PRO A 323 -17.16 12.51 -0.36
N ASN A 324 -18.24 11.74 -0.40
CA ASN A 324 -18.44 10.61 0.50
C ASN A 324 -17.26 9.64 0.39
N ALA A 325 -16.86 9.05 1.52
CA ALA A 325 -15.83 8.03 1.51
C ALA A 325 -16.25 6.88 0.60
N GLN A 326 -15.36 6.46 -0.29
CA GLN A 326 -15.62 5.37 -1.22
C GLN A 326 -14.64 4.22 -0.97
N ALA A 327 -15.17 3.00 -1.03
CA ALA A 327 -14.39 1.77 -0.94
C ALA A 327 -14.53 0.95 -2.23
N PRO A 328 -13.40 0.47 -2.80
CA PRO A 328 -13.42 -0.37 -3.99
C PRO A 328 -13.98 -1.76 -3.70
N LEU A 329 -14.94 -2.17 -4.51
CA LEU A 329 -15.42 -3.54 -4.66
C LEU A 329 -14.66 -4.22 -5.78
N TYR A 330 -13.78 -5.16 -5.44
CA TYR A 330 -12.96 -5.92 -6.37
C TYR A 330 -13.65 -7.21 -6.81
N HIS A 331 -13.65 -7.47 -8.12
CA HIS A 331 -14.11 -8.72 -8.69
C HIS A 331 -12.94 -9.70 -8.83
N GLY A 332 -12.96 -10.81 -8.09
CA GLY A 332 -11.87 -11.79 -8.07
C GLY A 332 -11.55 -12.42 -9.43
N LEU A 333 -12.52 -12.44 -10.36
CA LEU A 333 -12.33 -12.95 -11.73
C LEU A 333 -11.36 -12.07 -12.53
N SER A 334 -11.53 -10.74 -12.44
CA SER A 334 -10.74 -9.75 -13.18
C SER A 334 -9.48 -9.36 -12.40
N LEU A 335 -9.55 -9.36 -11.07
CA LEU A 335 -8.41 -9.11 -10.20
C LEU A 335 -7.29 -10.14 -10.41
N PHE A 336 -7.65 -11.42 -10.57
CA PHE A 336 -6.72 -12.53 -10.85
C PHE A 336 -7.24 -13.34 -12.03
N PRO A 337 -6.82 -13.04 -13.27
CA PRO A 337 -7.32 -13.73 -14.46
C PRO A 337 -7.01 -15.23 -14.46
N ALA A 338 -5.83 -15.62 -13.97
CA ALA A 338 -5.38 -17.02 -13.94
C ALA A 338 -6.10 -17.84 -12.86
N ARG A 339 -6.68 -18.99 -13.25
CA ARG A 339 -7.41 -19.91 -12.35
C ARG A 339 -6.60 -20.36 -11.13
N PRO A 340 -5.31 -20.77 -11.24
CA PRO A 340 -4.52 -21.19 -10.09
C PRO A 340 -4.30 -20.07 -9.06
N GLN A 341 -4.12 -18.84 -9.54
CA GLN A 341 -3.98 -17.67 -8.68
C GLN A 341 -5.30 -17.29 -8.00
N ARG A 342 -6.45 -17.40 -8.68
CA ARG A 342 -7.76 -17.24 -8.01
C ARG A 342 -7.96 -18.24 -6.89
N ALA A 343 -7.59 -19.49 -7.14
CA ALA A 343 -7.63 -20.53 -6.11
C ALA A 343 -6.69 -20.19 -4.94
N ALA A 344 -5.50 -19.66 -5.22
CA ALA A 344 -4.56 -19.18 -4.20
C ALA A 344 -5.12 -17.99 -3.40
N LEU A 345 -5.75 -17.01 -4.06
CA LEU A 345 -6.40 -15.87 -3.41
C LEU A 345 -7.52 -16.32 -2.48
N HIS A 346 -8.45 -17.13 -2.99
CA HIS A 346 -9.56 -17.66 -2.18
C HIS A 346 -9.03 -18.46 -0.98
N LYS A 347 -8.03 -19.32 -1.18
CA LYS A 347 -7.38 -20.06 -0.10
C LYS A 347 -6.72 -19.14 0.93
N ALA A 348 -6.05 -18.08 0.50
CA ALA A 348 -5.42 -17.10 1.39
C ALA A 348 -6.47 -16.34 2.22
N LEU A 349 -7.57 -15.90 1.62
CA LEU A 349 -8.68 -15.25 2.33
C LEU A 349 -9.36 -16.20 3.33
N CYS A 350 -9.57 -17.47 2.96
CA CYS A 350 -10.10 -18.47 3.89
C CYS A 350 -9.16 -18.71 5.08
N LYS A 351 -7.84 -18.84 4.84
CA LYS A 351 -6.84 -18.96 5.92
C LYS A 351 -6.85 -17.75 6.85
N LEU A 352 -6.99 -16.55 6.28
CA LEU A 352 -7.09 -15.30 7.04
C LEU A 352 -8.34 -15.28 7.93
N LEU A 353 -9.50 -15.71 7.40
CA LEU A 353 -10.73 -15.87 8.19
C LEU A 353 -10.61 -16.95 9.28
N GLU A 354 -9.91 -18.05 9.01
CA GLU A 354 -9.65 -19.08 10.02
C GLU A 354 -8.80 -18.54 11.17
N ALA A 355 -7.76 -17.74 10.87
CA ALA A 355 -6.96 -17.06 11.89
C ALA A 355 -7.83 -16.12 12.73
N GLU A 356 -8.72 -15.35 12.11
CA GLU A 356 -9.67 -14.48 12.81
C GLU A 356 -10.63 -15.24 13.72
N ARG A 357 -11.21 -16.34 13.23
CA ARG A 357 -12.09 -17.20 14.05
C ARG A 357 -11.35 -17.79 15.24
N ARG A 358 -10.13 -18.27 15.04
CA ARG A 358 -9.31 -18.82 16.13
C ARG A 358 -8.97 -17.76 17.17
N ALA A 359 -8.61 -16.56 16.75
CA ALA A 359 -8.35 -15.45 17.67
C ALA A 359 -9.60 -15.10 18.49
N ARG A 360 -10.78 -15.07 17.86
CA ARG A 360 -12.06 -14.84 18.55
C ARG A 360 -12.43 -15.94 19.53
N SER A 361 -12.25 -17.21 19.16
CA SER A 361 -12.52 -18.34 20.04
C SER A 361 -11.62 -18.38 21.27
N ARG A 362 -10.42 -17.79 21.21
CA ARG A 362 -9.51 -17.66 22.37
C ARG A 362 -9.85 -16.49 23.28
N ALA A 363 -10.43 -15.42 22.72
CA ALA A 363 -10.76 -14.20 23.43
C ALA A 363 -12.03 -14.32 24.28
N LEU A 364 -13.00 -15.10 23.82
CA LEU A 364 -14.20 -15.36 24.59
C LEU A 364 -13.83 -16.24 25.79
N PRO A 365 -14.09 -15.82 27.04
CA PRO A 365 -13.88 -16.68 28.19
C PRO A 365 -14.67 -17.96 27.97
N ALA A 366 -14.12 -19.10 28.39
CA ALA A 366 -14.80 -20.39 28.39
C ALA A 366 -15.97 -20.33 29.38
N SER A 367 -17.00 -19.55 29.06
CA SER A 367 -18.26 -19.50 29.77
C SER A 367 -18.80 -20.92 29.65
N GLY A 368 -18.84 -21.62 30.79
CA GLY A 368 -18.81 -23.08 30.93
C GLY A 368 -19.96 -23.88 30.33
N SER A 369 -20.70 -23.35 29.36
CA SER A 369 -21.58 -24.11 28.49
C SER A 369 -20.78 -24.70 27.34
N SER A 370 -19.93 -25.69 27.64
CA SER A 370 -19.34 -26.59 26.63
C SER A 370 -20.35 -27.60 26.09
N GLY A 371 -21.64 -27.22 26.05
CA GLY A 371 -22.61 -27.90 25.23
C GLY A 371 -22.09 -27.83 23.81
N HIS A 372 -21.77 -28.98 23.22
CA HIS A 372 -21.56 -29.16 21.80
C HIS A 372 -22.80 -28.60 21.06
N GLU A 373 -22.87 -27.29 20.87
CA GLU A 373 -23.70 -26.68 19.85
C GLU A 373 -23.13 -27.19 18.54
N LYS A 374 -23.64 -28.36 18.13
CA LYS A 374 -23.52 -28.87 16.78
C LYS A 374 -23.90 -27.70 15.91
N SER A 375 -22.91 -27.05 15.31
CA SER A 375 -23.08 -25.91 14.42
C SER A 375 -24.28 -26.18 13.55
N LEU A 376 -25.43 -25.61 13.92
CA LEU A 376 -26.65 -25.75 13.15
C LEU A 376 -26.26 -25.20 11.80
N ARG A 377 -26.35 -26.06 10.76
CA ARG A 377 -25.91 -25.69 9.43
C ARG A 377 -26.71 -24.45 9.07
N VAL A 378 -26.08 -23.28 9.11
CA VAL A 378 -26.75 -22.02 8.84
C VAL A 378 -27.28 -22.09 7.40
N HIS A 379 -28.60 -22.08 7.24
CA HIS A 379 -29.29 -22.19 5.96
C HIS A 379 -29.81 -20.83 5.48
N GLY A 380 -30.13 -20.74 4.20
CA GLY A 380 -30.69 -19.53 3.59
C GLY A 380 -29.74 -18.33 3.60
N ASP A 381 -30.28 -17.18 3.99
CA ASP A 381 -29.63 -15.86 3.86
C ASP A 381 -28.54 -15.59 4.90
N ALA A 382 -28.57 -16.32 6.02
CA ALA A 382 -27.54 -16.25 7.05
C ALA A 382 -26.24 -16.98 6.63
N LYS A 383 -26.26 -17.76 5.53
CA LYS A 383 -25.05 -18.41 5.01
C LYS A 383 -24.06 -17.35 4.50
N GLY A 384 -22.77 -17.56 4.78
CA GLY A 384 -21.70 -16.71 4.25
C GLY A 384 -21.68 -16.66 2.71
N SER A 385 -21.64 -15.46 2.15
CA SER A 385 -21.55 -15.17 0.72
C SER A 385 -20.14 -15.42 0.17
N HIS A 386 -19.82 -14.98 -1.06
CA HIS A 386 -18.45 -14.99 -1.58
C HIS A 386 -17.74 -13.64 -1.44
N ALA A 387 -18.36 -12.71 -0.70
CA ALA A 387 -17.85 -11.38 -0.47
C ALA A 387 -17.08 -11.32 0.86
N PHE A 388 -15.86 -10.81 0.79
CA PHE A 388 -14.93 -10.63 1.90
C PHE A 388 -14.74 -9.13 2.12
N LEU A 389 -15.16 -8.65 3.28
CA LEU A 389 -15.02 -7.26 3.70
C LEU A 389 -13.70 -7.10 4.46
N LEU A 390 -12.84 -6.22 3.96
CA LEU A 390 -11.62 -5.77 4.61
C LEU A 390 -11.88 -4.46 5.36
N ARG A 391 -11.60 -4.45 6.66
CA ARG A 391 -11.78 -3.28 7.52
C ARG A 391 -10.43 -2.68 7.91
N SER A 392 -10.37 -1.36 8.03
CA SER A 392 -9.27 -0.68 8.70
C SER A 392 -9.77 0.51 9.50
N ASN A 393 -9.41 0.52 10.77
CA ASN A 393 -9.71 1.53 11.77
C ASN A 393 -8.57 1.56 12.82
N GLN A 394 -8.65 2.45 13.80
CA GLN A 394 -7.66 2.58 14.87
C GLN A 394 -7.40 1.28 15.67
N HIS A 395 -8.42 0.43 15.83
CA HIS A 395 -8.34 -0.83 16.59
C HIS A 395 -7.62 -1.91 15.79
N THR A 396 -7.97 -2.07 14.51
CA THR A 396 -7.26 -2.97 13.59
C THR A 396 -5.80 -2.57 13.41
N ALA A 397 -5.49 -1.26 13.34
CA ALA A 397 -4.11 -0.78 13.21
C ALA A 397 -3.24 -1.16 14.42
N LYS A 398 -3.82 -1.19 15.63
CA LYS A 398 -3.14 -1.65 16.85
C LYS A 398 -2.87 -3.16 16.82
N ARG A 399 -3.81 -3.96 16.32
CA ARG A 399 -3.72 -5.43 16.31
C ARG A 399 -2.90 -5.99 15.15
N ALA A 400 -3.24 -5.63 13.93
CA ALA A 400 -2.57 -6.07 12.72
C ALA A 400 -2.79 -5.06 11.58
N ASP A 401 -1.70 -4.46 11.13
CA ASP A 401 -1.73 -3.45 10.08
C ASP A 401 -2.16 -4.01 8.71
N VAL A 402 -3.35 -3.56 8.27
CA VAL A 402 -4.05 -3.99 7.05
C VAL A 402 -3.72 -3.11 5.85
N VAL A 403 -3.25 -1.89 6.10
CA VAL A 403 -3.05 -0.88 5.06
C VAL A 403 -2.09 -1.34 3.95
N PRO A 404 -0.98 -2.07 4.21
CA PRO A 404 -0.14 -2.57 3.13
C PRO A 404 -0.88 -3.45 2.10
N LEU A 405 -1.86 -4.24 2.55
CA LEU A 405 -2.72 -5.03 1.66
C LEU A 405 -3.66 -4.13 0.85
N ALA A 406 -4.27 -3.14 1.50
CA ALA A 406 -5.15 -2.17 0.83
C ALA A 406 -4.40 -1.35 -0.24
N ILE A 407 -3.16 -0.91 0.06
CA ILE A 407 -2.29 -0.24 -0.91
C ILE A 407 -1.95 -1.17 -2.08
N ALA A 408 -1.65 -2.44 -1.82
CA ALA A 408 -1.38 -3.40 -2.89
C ALA A 408 -2.58 -3.58 -3.84
N LEU A 409 -3.80 -3.65 -3.30
CA LEU A 409 -5.05 -3.69 -4.08
C LEU A 409 -5.25 -2.39 -4.88
N TRP A 410 -5.03 -1.23 -4.25
CA TRP A 410 -5.13 0.07 -4.92
C TRP A 410 -4.12 0.22 -6.06
N ARG A 411 -2.88 -0.22 -5.88
CA ARG A 411 -1.86 -0.20 -6.94
C ARG A 411 -2.25 -1.09 -8.12
N LEU A 412 -2.89 -2.22 -7.86
CA LEU A 412 -3.43 -3.07 -8.93
C LEU A 412 -4.61 -2.39 -9.65
N ARG A 413 -5.49 -1.69 -8.93
CA ARG A 413 -6.56 -0.85 -9.53
C ARG A 413 -5.99 0.28 -10.41
N MET A 414 -4.97 0.98 -9.92
CA MET A 414 -4.28 2.03 -10.67
C MET A 414 -3.64 1.45 -11.93
N TRP A 415 -2.95 0.32 -11.79
CA TRP A 415 -2.28 -0.34 -12.89
C TRP A 415 -3.21 -0.64 -14.07
N GLU A 416 -4.38 -1.22 -13.81
CA GLU A 416 -5.36 -1.53 -14.87
C GLU A 416 -6.14 -0.29 -15.37
N GLY A 417 -5.72 0.94 -15.05
CA GLY A 417 -6.31 2.18 -15.57
C GLY A 417 -7.61 2.60 -14.89
N GLN A 418 -8.22 1.77 -14.05
CA GLN A 418 -9.52 2.06 -13.43
C GLN A 418 -9.50 3.12 -12.34
N ALA A 419 -8.33 3.45 -11.80
CA ALA A 419 -8.23 4.65 -10.99
C ALA A 419 -8.47 5.88 -11.87
N TYR A 420 -7.87 5.92 -13.05
CA TYR A 420 -7.74 7.07 -13.93
C TYR A 420 -9.07 7.51 -14.58
N GLY A 421 -10.12 6.69 -14.53
CA GLY A 421 -11.47 7.01 -15.02
C GLY A 421 -11.57 7.10 -16.55
N SER A 422 -12.78 6.91 -17.07
CA SER A 422 -13.10 7.31 -18.45
C SER A 422 -13.25 8.84 -18.47
N ALA A 423 -12.97 9.50 -19.60
CA ALA A 423 -13.06 10.95 -19.75
C ALA A 423 -14.40 11.55 -19.26
N THR A 424 -15.46 10.73 -19.24
CA THR A 424 -16.83 11.07 -18.85
C THR A 424 -17.12 10.89 -17.36
N GLU A 425 -16.33 10.09 -16.64
CA GLU A 425 -16.46 9.92 -15.20
C GLU A 425 -15.38 10.76 -14.52
N THR A 426 -15.77 11.83 -13.83
CA THR A 426 -14.86 12.67 -13.03
C THR A 426 -14.10 11.81 -12.03
N SER A 427 -12.90 11.35 -12.41
CA SER A 427 -12.04 10.57 -11.52
C SER A 427 -11.53 11.53 -10.44
N HIS A 428 -12.15 11.49 -9.26
CA HIS A 428 -11.99 12.48 -8.18
C HIS A 428 -10.60 12.58 -7.54
N TRP A 429 -9.60 11.82 -8.00
CA TRP A 429 -8.29 11.76 -7.37
C TRP A 429 -7.21 12.59 -8.09
N GLU A 430 -7.40 12.91 -9.37
CA GLU A 430 -6.53 13.83 -10.11
C GLU A 430 -7.27 15.16 -10.30
N VAL A 431 -6.81 16.20 -9.60
CA VAL A 431 -7.17 17.57 -9.95
C VAL A 431 -6.54 17.84 -11.31
N ASP A 432 -7.37 18.19 -12.29
CA ASP A 432 -6.98 18.48 -13.68
C ASP A 432 -6.60 17.25 -14.52
N ALA A 433 -7.50 16.27 -14.67
CA ALA A 433 -7.33 15.13 -15.59
C ALA A 433 -7.15 15.56 -17.07
N GLY A 434 -7.34 16.86 -17.39
CA GLY A 434 -7.17 17.43 -18.72
C GLY A 434 -5.79 17.17 -19.33
N TRP A 435 -4.74 17.04 -18.50
CA TRP A 435 -3.42 16.68 -19.03
C TRP A 435 -3.40 15.28 -19.68
N ARG A 436 -4.26 14.35 -19.26
CA ARG A 436 -4.31 13.01 -19.88
C ARG A 436 -5.06 13.01 -21.20
N LEU A 437 -6.12 13.81 -21.27
CA LEU A 437 -6.88 14.01 -22.52
C LEU A 437 -6.02 14.73 -23.53
N SER A 438 -5.38 15.84 -23.15
CA SER A 438 -4.42 16.52 -24.03
C SER A 438 -3.21 15.65 -24.38
N TRP A 439 -2.79 14.76 -23.49
CA TRP A 439 -1.72 13.79 -23.76
C TRP A 439 -2.17 12.65 -24.67
N ALA A 440 -3.40 12.17 -24.56
CA ALA A 440 -3.98 11.20 -25.48
C ALA A 440 -4.18 11.84 -26.87
N GLU A 441 -4.70 13.06 -26.92
CA GLU A 441 -4.90 13.86 -28.14
C GLU A 441 -3.60 14.29 -28.82
N GLN A 442 -2.49 14.43 -28.09
CA GLN A 442 -1.17 14.68 -28.69
C GLN A 442 -0.51 13.42 -29.27
N MET A 443 -1.05 12.23 -28.98
CA MET A 443 -0.45 10.94 -29.32
C MET A 443 -1.21 10.19 -30.42
N TYR A 444 -2.47 10.56 -30.66
CA TYR A 444 -3.28 10.16 -31.81
C TYR A 444 -3.42 11.34 -32.77
#